data_AF-A0A842QMZ0-F1
#
_entry.id   AF-A0A842QMZ0-F1
#
_cell.length_a   1.000
_cell.length_b   1.000
_cell.length_c   1.000
_cell.angle_alpha   90.00
_cell.angle_beta   90.00
_cell.angle_gamma   90.00
#
_symmetry.space_group_name_H-M   'P 1'
#
loop_
_entity.id
_entity.type
_entity.pdbx_description
1 polymer ?
#
loop_
_entity_poly.entity_id
_entity_poly.type
_entity_poly.pdbx_seq_one_letter_code
_entity_poly.pdbx_strand_id
1 'polypeptide(L)' 'MEHLKKHKEEFERIIRKYNLKEKEKAAEIADFLTKSHGKKISAKEFAKLFGMSEQEAVIFLSWIQKGIKFKEENMNRG' A
#
# COMPACT_ATOMS: atom_id res chain seq x y z
N MET A 1 -13.22 -14.68 -4.30
CA MET A 1 -13.72 -13.31 -4.55
C MET A 1 -13.93 -12.52 -3.26
N GLU A 2 -14.53 -13.08 -2.21
CA GLU A 2 -14.87 -12.34 -0.97
C GLU A 2 -13.67 -11.73 -0.20
N HIS A 3 -12.51 -12.39 -0.19
CA HIS A 3 -11.30 -11.89 0.48
C HIS A 3 -10.69 -10.62 -0.15
N LEU A 4 -10.92 -10.37 -1.44
CA LEU A 4 -10.45 -9.14 -2.12
C LEU A 4 -11.30 -7.94 -1.72
N LYS A 5 -12.61 -8.14 -1.56
CA LYS A 5 -13.53 -7.08 -1.16
C LYS A 5 -13.21 -6.57 0.26
N LYS A 6 -13.05 -7.47 1.22
CA LYS A 6 -12.69 -7.11 2.61
C LYS A 6 -11.32 -6.41 2.69
N HIS A 7 -10.33 -6.88 1.93
CA HIS A 7 -9.03 -6.19 1.85
C HIS A 7 -9.13 -4.79 1.24
N LYS A 8 -9.95 -4.62 0.19
CA LYS A 8 -10.19 -3.31 -0.41
C LYS A 8 -10.86 -2.35 0.58
N GLU A 9 -11.87 -2.82 1.29
CA GLU A 9 -12.60 -2.04 2.30
C GLU A 9 -11.67 -1.57 3.41
N GLU A 10 -10.81 -2.45 3.94
CA GLU A 10 -9.81 -2.08 4.94
C GLU A 10 -8.76 -1.10 4.39
N PHE A 11 -8.29 -1.31 3.16
CA PHE A 11 -7.39 -0.37 2.50
C PHE A 11 -8.03 1.03 2.36
N GLU A 12 -9.28 1.10 1.90
CA GLU A 12 -10.02 2.35 1.80
C GLU A 12 -10.26 3.01 3.17
N ARG A 13 -10.54 2.21 4.21
CA ARG A 13 -10.66 2.66 5.60
C ARG A 13 -9.36 3.33 6.06
N ILE A 14 -8.22 2.70 5.82
CA ILE A 14 -6.88 3.23 6.19
C ILE A 14 -6.59 4.52 5.44
N ILE A 15 -6.86 4.58 4.13
CA ILE A 15 -6.68 5.80 3.34
C ILE A 15 -7.46 6.97 3.95
N ARG A 16 -8.74 6.74 4.31
CA ARG A 16 -9.59 7.79 4.89
C ARG A 16 -9.12 8.18 6.29
N LYS A 17 -8.78 7.20 7.14
CA LYS A 17 -8.36 7.42 8.54
C LYS A 17 -7.11 8.29 8.64
N TYR A 18 -6.13 8.09 7.76
CA TYR A 18 -4.85 8.81 7.79
C TYR A 18 -4.75 9.93 6.73
N ASN A 19 -5.84 10.18 6.01
CA ASN A 19 -5.94 11.14 4.92
C ASN A 19 -4.84 10.97 3.85
N LEU A 20 -4.56 9.72 3.45
CA LEU A 20 -3.45 9.38 2.54
C LEU A 20 -3.67 9.83 1.09
N LYS A 21 -4.82 10.43 0.77
CA LYS A 21 -5.12 10.99 -0.57
C LYS A 21 -4.57 12.41 -0.76
N GLU A 22 -4.11 13.06 0.31
CA GLU A 22 -3.46 14.36 0.19
C GLU A 22 -2.24 14.26 -0.72
N LYS A 23 -2.08 15.25 -1.59
CA LYS A 23 -1.04 15.25 -2.64
C LYS A 23 0.36 15.00 -2.08
N GLU A 24 0.66 15.60 -0.94
CA GLU A 24 1.94 15.46 -0.23
C GLU A 24 2.16 14.02 0.26
N LYS A 25 1.18 13.46 0.99
CA LYS A 25 1.24 12.06 1.47
C LYS A 25 1.29 11.05 0.33
N ALA A 26 0.56 11.28 -0.75
CA ALA A 26 0.61 10.43 -1.93
C ALA A 26 2.01 10.41 -2.56
N ALA A 27 2.68 11.57 -2.62
CA ALA A 27 4.06 11.68 -3.07
C ALA A 27 5.03 10.96 -2.11
N GLU A 28 4.87 11.13 -0.79
CA GLU A 28 5.69 10.43 0.21
C GLU A 28 5.54 8.91 0.15
N ILE A 29 4.32 8.41 -0.07
CA ILE A 29 4.05 6.98 -0.27
C ILE A 29 4.77 6.49 -1.53
N ALA A 30 4.64 7.21 -2.64
CA ALA A 30 5.32 6.86 -3.89
C ALA A 30 6.84 6.85 -3.72
N ASP A 31 7.39 7.85 -3.05
CA ASP A 31 8.81 7.94 -2.69
C ASP A 31 9.24 6.76 -1.82
N PHE A 32 8.48 6.42 -0.79
CA PHE A 32 8.80 5.30 0.10
C PHE A 32 8.83 3.97 -0.66
N LEU A 33 7.86 3.74 -1.54
CA LEU A 33 7.75 2.52 -2.35
C LEU A 33 8.81 2.41 -3.44
N THR A 34 9.35 3.54 -3.91
CA THR A 34 10.35 3.58 -5.00
C THR A 34 11.79 3.66 -4.48
N LYS A 35 12.02 4.38 -3.38
CA LYS A 35 13.33 4.45 -2.70
C LYS A 35 13.82 3.09 -2.22
N SER A 36 12.92 2.14 -2.02
CA SER A 36 13.27 0.77 -1.68
C SER A 36 13.86 -0.03 -2.85
N HIS A 37 14.52 0.57 -3.85
CA HIS A 37 15.22 -0.06 -5.00
C HIS A 37 15.80 -1.47 -4.68
N GLY A 38 14.99 -2.53 -4.84
CA GLY A 38 15.36 -3.92 -4.54
C GLY A 38 15.43 -4.32 -3.05
N LYS A 39 15.20 -3.40 -2.10
CA LYS A 39 15.11 -3.70 -0.65
C LYS A 39 13.68 -4.05 -0.25
N LYS A 40 13.54 -4.94 0.74
CA LYS A 40 12.23 -5.31 1.30
C LYS A 40 11.57 -4.08 1.92
N ILE A 41 10.34 -3.78 1.50
CA ILE A 41 9.50 -2.75 2.08
C ILE A 41 9.15 -3.15 3.52
N SER A 42 9.43 -2.29 4.49
CA SER A 42 9.16 -2.53 5.91
C SER A 42 7.84 -1.90 6.34
N ALA A 43 6.89 -2.73 6.76
CA ALA A 43 5.62 -2.26 7.32
C ALA A 43 5.82 -1.45 8.61
N LYS A 44 6.82 -1.82 9.43
CA LYS A 44 7.17 -1.10 10.66
C LYS A 44 7.67 0.32 10.38
N GLU A 45 8.48 0.49 9.34
CA GLU A 45 8.98 1.83 8.94
C GLU A 45 7.86 2.68 8.36
N PHE A 46 7.00 2.09 7.52
CA PHE A 46 5.82 2.75 6.97
C PHE A 46 4.87 3.20 8.10
N ALA A 47 4.60 2.32 9.06
CA ALA A 47 3.79 2.62 10.23
C ALA A 47 4.31 3.82 11.01
N LYS A 48 5.62 3.87 11.24
CA LYS A 48 6.27 4.99 11.92
C LYS A 48 6.16 6.30 11.11
N LEU A 49 6.38 6.25 9.80
CA LEU A 49 6.37 7.42 8.92
C LEU A 49 4.98 8.08 8.85
N PHE A 50 3.93 7.25 8.78
CA PHE A 50 2.55 7.73 8.62
C PHE A 50 1.74 7.73 9.92
N GLY A 51 2.38 7.50 11.07
CA GLY A 51 1.73 7.52 12.38
C GLY A 51 0.60 6.50 12.53
N MET A 52 0.72 5.34 11.90
CA MET A 52 -0.28 4.27 11.92
C MET A 52 0.19 3.03 12.66
N SER A 53 -0.71 2.09 12.93
CA SER A 53 -0.32 0.79 13.48
C SER A 53 0.43 -0.06 12.46
N GLU A 54 1.35 -0.90 12.92
CA GLU A 54 2.08 -1.85 12.05
C GLU A 54 1.12 -2.79 11.32
N GLN A 55 0.03 -3.20 11.98
CA GLN A 55 -1.01 -4.03 11.38
C GLN A 55 -1.71 -3.32 10.20
N GLU A 56 -2.09 -2.05 10.36
CA GLU A 56 -2.68 -1.26 9.28
C GLU A 56 -1.66 -1.04 8.15
N ALA A 57 -0.39 -0.81 8.47
CA ALA A 57 0.66 -0.71 7.45
C ALA A 57 0.82 -1.99 6.63
N VAL A 58 0.79 -3.18 7.28
CA VAL A 58 0.81 -4.48 6.58
C VAL A 58 -0.37 -4.61 5.62
N ILE A 59 -1.58 -4.30 6.08
CA ILE A 59 -2.79 -4.38 5.25
C ILE A 59 -2.67 -3.44 4.05
N PHE A 60 -2.22 -2.21 4.29
CA PHE A 60 -2.07 -1.19 3.25
C PHE A 60 -1.07 -1.60 2.17
N LEU A 61 0.14 -2.00 2.58
CA LEU A 61 1.21 -2.39 1.66
C LEU A 61 0.87 -3.69 0.90
N SER A 62 0.23 -4.65 1.56
CA SER A 62 -0.22 -5.90 0.94
C SER A 62 -1.20 -5.64 -0.22
N TRP A 63 -2.11 -4.68 -0.05
CA TRP A 63 -3.05 -4.30 -1.13
C TRP A 63 -2.32 -3.71 -2.33
N ILE A 64 -1.36 -2.81 -2.12
CA ILE A 64 -0.55 -2.21 -3.19
C ILE A 64 0.23 -3.29 -3.94
N GLN A 65 0.92 -4.17 -3.22
CA GLN A 65 1.71 -5.24 -3.83
C GLN A 65 0.83 -6.18 -4.66
N LYS A 66 -0.37 -6.50 -4.18
CA LYS A 66 -1.33 -7.34 -4.91
C LYS A 66 -1.82 -6.65 -6.20
N GLY A 67 -2.05 -5.34 -6.16
CA GLY A 67 -2.39 -4.55 -7.34
C GLY A 67 -1.28 -4.51 -8.39
N ILE A 68 0.00 -4.41 -7.95
CA ILE A 68 1.17 -4.47 -8.83
C ILE A 68 1.25 -5.84 -9.52
N LYS A 69 1.21 -6.93 -8.75
CA LYS A 69 1.23 -8.30 -9.29
C LYS A 69 0.11 -8.56 -10.30
N PHE A 70 -1.10 -8.11 -9.98
CA PHE A 70 -2.23 -8.23 -10.90
C PHE A 70 -2.00 -7.48 -12.23
N LYS A 71 -1.34 -6.32 -12.19
CA LYS A 71 -0.96 -5.61 -13.42
C LYS A 71 0.13 -6.35 -14.20
N GLU A 72 1.16 -6.85 -13.53
CA GLU A 72 2.25 -7.62 -14.15
C GLU A 72 1.73 -8.89 -14.85
N GLU A 73 0.88 -9.67 -14.17
CA GLU A 73 0.27 -10.90 -14.69
C GLU A 73 -0.62 -10.65 -15.92
N ASN A 74 -1.23 -9.47 -16.01
CA ASN A 74 -2.13 -9.11 -17.12
C ASN A 74 -1.46 -8.29 -18.23
N MET A 75 -0.33 -7.62 -17.96
CA MET A 75 0.48 -6.96 -19.00
C MET A 75 1.33 -7.95 -19.81
N ASN A 76 1.77 -9.05 -19.21
CA ASN A 76 2.47 -10.13 -19.92
C ASN A 76 1.57 -11.01 -20.80
N ARG A 77 0.31 -10.60 -21.02
CA ARG A 77 -0.65 -11.26 -21.92
C ARG A 77 -0.89 -10.47 -23.23
N GLY A 78 -0.10 -9.43 -23.49
CA GLY A 78 -0.14 -8.62 -24.71
C GLY A 78 0.93 -9.01 -25.72
#